data_AF-A0AB39RF02-F1
#
_entry.id   AF-A0AB39RF02-F1
#
_cell.length_a   1.000
_cell.length_b   1.000
_cell.length_c   1.000
_cell.angle_alpha   90.00
_cell.angle_beta   90.00
_cell.angle_gamma   90.00
#
_symmetry.space_group_name_H-M   'P 1'
#
loop_
_entity.id
_entity.type
_entity.pdbx_description
1 polymer ?
#
loop_
_entity_poly.entity_id
_entity_poly.type
_entity_poly.pdbx_seq_one_letter_code
_entity_poly.pdbx_strand_id
1 'polypeptide(L)'
;MSYLQSRGLTNAVTGGIHARCDDLTLLMPNPGCLHRALNELGVAASEAVLIGSTVAELSAAQAIQLPFVGYARNETIERRLIRAGCEQTVTTLEPVLTAFRTD
;
A
#
# COMPACT_ATOMS: atom_id res chain seq x y z
N MET A 1 -6.59 -5.22 16.16
CA MET A 1 -6.13 -6.64 16.13
C MET A 1 -7.26 -7.63 15.88
N SER A 2 -8.43 -7.46 16.52
CA SER A 2 -9.58 -8.38 16.40
C SER A 2 -9.98 -8.75 14.97
N TYR A 3 -9.90 -7.81 14.01
CA TYR A 3 -10.22 -8.08 12.61
C TYR A 3 -9.24 -9.04 11.93
N LEU A 4 -7.92 -8.83 12.07
CA LEU A 4 -6.93 -9.73 11.45
C LEU A 4 -6.95 -11.11 12.10
N GLN A 5 -7.16 -11.15 13.42
CA GLN A 5 -7.32 -12.39 14.17
C GLN A 5 -8.55 -13.18 13.70
N SER A 6 -9.71 -12.54 13.56
CA SER A 6 -10.94 -13.21 13.10
C SER A 6 -10.84 -13.69 11.64
N ARG A 7 -9.91 -13.13 10.87
CA ARG A 7 -9.61 -13.53 9.49
C ARG A 7 -8.44 -14.52 9.39
N GLY A 8 -7.78 -14.89 10.50
CA GLY A 8 -6.61 -15.77 10.49
C GLY A 8 -5.35 -15.15 9.83
N LEU A 9 -5.32 -13.82 9.67
CA LEU A 9 -4.28 -13.10 8.92
C LEU A 9 -3.13 -12.58 9.79
N THR A 10 -3.19 -12.76 11.11
CA THR A 10 -2.18 -12.24 12.04
C THR A 10 -0.75 -12.66 11.66
N ASN A 11 -0.57 -13.90 11.22
CA ASN A 11 0.76 -14.43 10.87
C ASN A 11 1.22 -14.02 9.47
N ALA A 12 0.34 -13.43 8.64
CA ALA A 12 0.67 -12.96 7.30
C ALA A 12 1.28 -11.54 7.32
N VAL A 13 1.18 -10.80 8.43
CA VAL A 13 1.68 -9.43 8.59
C VAL A 13 2.91 -9.39 9.49
N THR A 14 3.96 -10.12 9.10
CA THR A 14 5.21 -10.24 9.87
C THR A 14 5.99 -8.93 9.99
N GLY A 15 5.84 -8.01 9.03
CA GLY A 15 6.40 -6.64 9.07
C GLY A 15 5.67 -5.66 10.00
N GLY A 16 4.74 -6.15 10.81
CA GLY A 16 3.98 -5.34 11.76
C GLY A 16 2.76 -4.63 11.16
N ILE A 17 2.05 -3.89 12.02
CA ILE A 17 0.84 -3.13 11.66
C ILE A 17 1.08 -1.66 11.97
N HIS A 18 1.20 -0.86 10.92
CA HIS A 18 1.53 0.56 11.00
C HIS A 18 0.26 1.41 10.83
N ALA A 19 -0.50 1.56 11.92
CA ALA A 19 -1.75 2.34 11.93
C ALA A 19 -1.51 3.86 12.04
N ARG A 20 -2.62 4.62 12.04
CA ARG A 20 -2.58 6.05 12.39
C ARG A 20 -2.03 6.24 13.81
N CYS A 21 -1.27 7.31 14.00
CA CYS A 21 -0.83 7.79 15.31
C CYS A 21 -1.72 8.95 15.79
N ASP A 22 -1.47 9.44 17.01
CA ASP A 22 -2.21 10.55 17.61
C ASP A 22 -2.00 11.87 16.86
N ASP A 23 -0.81 12.07 16.28
CA ASP A 23 -0.55 13.19 15.39
C ASP A 23 -1.19 12.94 14.02
N LEU A 24 -2.34 13.58 13.79
CA LEU A 24 -3.10 13.46 12.55
C LEU A 24 -2.44 14.17 11.35
N THR A 25 -1.42 15.02 11.57
CA THR A 25 -0.65 15.63 10.48
C THR A 25 0.22 14.61 9.73
N LEU A 26 0.39 13.42 10.32
CA LEU A 26 1.12 12.29 9.73
C LEU A 26 0.22 11.31 8.97
N LEU A 27 -1.06 11.63 8.76
CA LEU A 27 -1.90 10.87 7.84
C LEU A 27 -1.45 11.08 6.39
N MET A 28 -1.63 10.06 5.55
CA MET A 28 -1.43 10.18 4.11
C MET A 28 -2.21 11.40 3.59
N PRO A 29 -1.59 12.26 2.75
CA PRO A 29 -0.43 11.97 1.90
C PRO A 29 0.95 12.13 2.56
N ASN A 30 1.04 12.42 3.86
CA ASN A 30 2.31 12.35 4.57
C ASN A 30 2.86 10.89 4.53
N PRO A 31 4.13 10.67 4.15
CA PRO A 31 4.70 9.32 4.01
C PRO A 31 5.17 8.69 5.33
N GLY A 32 4.96 9.35 6.48
CA GLY A 32 5.50 8.92 7.76
C GLY A 32 5.13 7.48 8.16
N CYS A 33 3.93 7.01 7.83
CA CYS A 33 3.56 5.60 8.07
C CYS A 33 4.32 4.62 7.17
N LEU A 34 4.61 4.99 5.93
CA LEU A 34 5.39 4.19 4.98
C LEU A 34 6.86 4.11 5.42
N HIS A 35 7.45 5.22 5.86
CA HIS A 35 8.80 5.20 6.43
C HIS A 35 8.92 4.26 7.63
N ARG A 36 7.95 4.29 8.56
CA ARG A 36 7.95 3.37 9.70
C ARG A 36 7.87 1.91 9.25
N ALA A 37 7.00 1.61 8.29
CA ALA A 37 6.85 0.26 7.77
C ALA A 37 8.11 -0.26 7.08
N LEU A 38 8.72 0.55 6.19
CA LEU A 38 9.95 0.19 5.48
C LEU A 38 11.14 0.05 6.43
N ASN A 39 11.26 0.93 7.42
CA ASN A 39 12.32 0.85 8.44
C ASN A 39 12.20 -0.40 9.31
N GLU A 40 11.00 -0.77 9.74
CA GLU A 40 10.75 -2.00 10.52
C GLU A 40 11.09 -3.25 9.70
N LEU A 41 10.79 -3.22 8.40
CA LEU A 41 11.12 -4.30 7.46
C LEU A 41 12.61 -4.33 7.06
N GLY A 42 13.35 -3.24 7.28
CA GLY A 42 14.75 -3.12 6.85
C GLY A 42 14.94 -3.11 5.32
N VAL A 43 13.94 -2.67 4.57
CA VAL A 43 13.94 -2.67 3.09
C VAL A 43 13.97 -1.26 2.53
N ALA A 44 14.66 -1.05 1.40
CA ALA A 44 14.61 0.22 0.69
C ALA A 44 13.24 0.42 0.02
N ALA A 45 12.83 1.68 -0.18
CA ALA A 45 11.57 1.98 -0.87
C ALA A 45 11.53 1.38 -2.30
N SER A 46 12.66 1.34 -3.00
CA SER A 46 12.77 0.73 -4.33
C SER A 46 12.63 -0.79 -4.36
N GLU A 47 12.74 -1.47 -3.20
CA GLU A 47 12.66 -2.93 -3.07
C GLU A 47 11.29 -3.39 -2.56
N ALA A 48 10.36 -2.47 -2.36
CA ALA A 48 9.01 -2.73 -1.88
C ALA A 48 7.97 -2.20 -2.88
N VAL A 49 6.73 -2.64 -2.72
CA VAL A 49 5.58 -2.10 -3.46
C VAL A 49 4.43 -1.82 -2.51
N LEU A 50 3.82 -0.64 -2.62
CA LEU A 50 2.57 -0.34 -1.94
C LEU A 50 1.39 -0.74 -2.81
N ILE A 51 0.48 -1.55 -2.27
CA ILE A 51 -0.82 -1.83 -2.89
C ILE A 51 -1.86 -0.98 -2.16
N GLY A 52 -2.44 0.01 -2.85
CA GLY A 52 -3.36 0.98 -2.25
C GLY A 52 -4.54 1.31 -3.18
N SER A 53 -5.57 1.98 -2.65
CA SER A 53 -6.80 2.28 -3.41
C SER A 53 -7.18 3.76 -3.42
N THR A 54 -6.35 4.61 -2.83
CA THR A 54 -6.62 6.04 -2.67
C THR A 54 -5.51 6.90 -3.27
N VAL A 55 -5.87 8.12 -3.67
CA VAL A 55 -4.91 9.12 -4.15
C VAL A 55 -3.94 9.54 -3.05
N ALA A 56 -4.38 9.57 -1.78
CA ALA A 56 -3.51 9.91 -0.65
C ALA A 56 -2.39 8.88 -0.46
N GLU A 57 -2.69 7.58 -0.59
CA GLU A 57 -1.69 6.50 -0.58
C GLU A 57 -0.69 6.63 -1.74
N LEU A 58 -1.20 6.90 -2.95
CA LEU A 58 -0.36 7.12 -4.14
C LEU A 58 0.59 8.31 -3.94
N SER A 59 0.08 9.46 -3.46
CA SER A 59 0.91 10.64 -3.22
C SER A 59 1.98 10.40 -2.15
N ALA A 60 1.65 9.65 -1.09
CA ALA A 60 2.62 9.26 -0.06
C ALA A 60 3.71 8.36 -0.64
N ALA A 61 3.35 7.37 -1.47
CA ALA A 61 4.31 6.48 -2.12
C ALA A 61 5.23 7.25 -3.10
N GLN A 62 4.65 8.13 -3.92
CA GLN A 62 5.39 8.99 -4.85
C GLN A 62 6.41 9.89 -4.13
N ALA A 63 6.05 10.46 -2.97
CA ALA A 63 6.92 11.33 -2.19
C ALA A 63 8.22 10.65 -1.72
N ILE A 64 8.22 9.31 -1.62
CA ILE A 64 9.37 8.51 -1.22
C ILE A 64 9.85 7.55 -2.31
N GLN A 65 9.37 7.73 -3.55
CA GLN A 65 9.69 6.88 -4.71
C GLN A 65 9.44 5.38 -4.48
N LEU A 66 8.43 5.04 -3.68
CA LEU A 66 7.96 3.67 -3.47
C LEU A 66 7.07 3.25 -4.65
N PRO A 67 7.39 2.16 -5.38
CA PRO A 67 6.49 1.59 -6.39
C PRO A 67 5.07 1.39 -5.85
N PHE A 68 4.07 1.67 -6.69
CA PHE A 68 2.67 1.64 -6.30
C PHE A 68 1.82 0.87 -7.31
N VAL A 69 0.97 -0.03 -6.81
CA VAL A 69 -0.08 -0.70 -7.59
C VAL A 69 -1.44 -0.28 -7.05
N GLY A 70 -2.24 0.34 -7.92
CA GLY A 70 -3.57 0.81 -7.58
C GLY A 70 -4.60 -0.32 -7.56
N TYR A 71 -5.08 -0.71 -6.38
CA TYR A 71 -6.22 -1.61 -6.22
C TYR A 71 -7.54 -0.88 -6.46
N ALA A 72 -8.06 -0.98 -7.68
CA ALA A 72 -9.23 -0.26 -8.15
C ALA A 72 -10.43 -1.19 -8.34
N ARG A 73 -11.14 -1.50 -7.26
CA ARG A 73 -12.34 -2.37 -7.26
C ARG A 73 -13.53 -1.89 -8.10
N ASN A 74 -13.45 -0.69 -8.69
CA ASN A 74 -14.43 -0.16 -9.64
C ASN A 74 -13.82 0.95 -10.49
N GLU A 75 -14.45 1.27 -11.62
CA GLU A 75 -14.00 2.28 -12.57
C GLU A 75 -13.83 3.69 -11.98
N THR A 76 -14.60 4.03 -10.94
CA THR A 76 -14.51 5.35 -10.32
C THR A 76 -13.20 5.51 -9.56
N ILE A 77 -12.78 4.46 -8.83
CA ILE A 77 -11.48 4.44 -8.15
C ILE A 77 -10.35 4.41 -9.20
N GLU A 78 -10.48 3.57 -10.21
CA GLU A 78 -9.49 3.46 -11.29
C GLU A 78 -9.23 4.79 -11.97
N ARG A 79 -10.29 5.47 -12.45
CA ARG A 79 -10.18 6.78 -13.10
C ARG A 79 -9.54 7.83 -12.19
N ARG A 80 -9.81 7.78 -10.88
CA ARG A 80 -9.19 8.71 -9.91
C ARG A 80 -7.70 8.45 -9.76
N LEU A 81 -7.29 7.19 -9.63
CA LEU A 81 -5.89 6.81 -9.50
C LEU A 81 -5.10 7.13 -10.77
N ILE A 82 -5.61 6.77 -11.94
CA ILE A 82 -4.96 7.08 -13.23
C ILE A 82 -4.80 8.60 -13.40
N ARG A 83 -5.84 9.39 -13.12
CA ARG A 83 -5.75 10.87 -13.20
C ARG A 83 -4.73 11.47 -12.22
N ALA A 84 -4.46 10.80 -11.11
CA ALA A 84 -3.45 11.20 -10.14
C ALA A 84 -2.04 10.69 -10.49
N GLY A 85 -1.87 10.00 -11.63
CA GLY A 85 -0.58 9.51 -12.10
C GLY A 85 -0.24 8.09 -11.64
N CYS A 86 -1.22 7.27 -11.25
CA CYS A 86 -1.00 5.85 -11.00
C CYS A 86 -0.72 5.13 -12.33
N GLU A 87 0.44 4.52 -12.46
CA GLU A 87 0.86 3.85 -13.70
C GLU A 87 0.17 2.51 -13.91
N GLN A 88 -0.08 1.75 -12.84
CA GLN A 88 -0.68 0.43 -12.90
C GLN A 88 -1.85 0.30 -11.93
N THR A 89 -2.98 -0.19 -12.43
CA THR A 89 -4.15 -0.54 -11.62
C THR A 89 -4.54 -2.00 -11.82
N VAL A 90 -5.07 -2.61 -10.76
CA VAL A 90 -5.65 -3.96 -10.78
C VAL A 90 -7.01 -3.92 -10.11
N THR A 91 -7.97 -4.66 -10.66
CA THR A 91 -9.33 -4.75 -10.10
C THR A 91 -9.46 -5.86 -9.06
N THR A 92 -8.52 -6.81 -9.08
CA THR A 92 -8.43 -7.97 -8.19
C THR A 92 -6.94 -8.21 -7.82
N LEU A 93 -6.65 -9.04 -6.81
CA LEU A 93 -5.24 -9.28 -6.39
C LEU A 93 -4.58 -10.46 -7.12
N GLU A 94 -5.33 -11.20 -7.91
CA GLU A 94 -4.88 -12.35 -8.70
C GLU A 94 -3.72 -12.01 -9.64
N PRO A 95 -3.70 -10.86 -10.36
CA PRO A 95 -2.55 -10.50 -11.20
C PRO A 95 -1.27 -10.30 -10.38
N VAL A 96 -1.39 -9.69 -9.21
CA VAL A 96 -0.25 -9.47 -8.28
C VAL A 96 0.26 -10.82 -7.79
N LEU A 97 -0.63 -11.70 -7.32
CA LEU A 97 -0.26 -13.04 -6.86
C LEU A 97 0.37 -13.89 -7.98
N THR A 98 -0.09 -13.73 -9.22
CA THR A 98 0.47 -14.44 -10.37
C THR A 98 1.90 -14.00 -10.63
N ALA A 99 2.16 -12.69 -10.61
CA ALA A 99 3.50 -12.13 -10.82
C ALA A 99 4.53 -12.64 -9.79
N PHE A 100 4.12 -12.87 -8.54
CA PHE A 100 4.99 -13.43 -7.49
C PHE A 100 5.13 -14.96 -7.51
N ARG A 101 4.34 -15.68 -8.32
CA ARG A 101 4.37 -17.16 -8.40
C ARG A 101 5.10 -17.67 -9.62
N THR A 102 5.24 -16.85 -10.65
CA THR A 102 6.10 -17.12 -11.79
C THR A 102 7.55 -16.78 -11.44
N ASP A 103 8.16 -17.67 -10.66
CA ASP A 103 9.61 -17.89 -10.57
C ASP A 103 9.92 -19.28 -11.14
#